data_AF-A0A6B0DLN0-F1
#
_entry.id   AF-A0A6B0DLN0-F1
#
_cell.length_a   1.000
_cell.length_b   1.000
_cell.length_c   1.000
_cell.angle_alpha   90.00
_cell.angle_beta   90.00
_cell.angle_gamma   90.00
#
_symmetry.space_group_name_H-M   'P 1'
#
loop_
_entity.id
_entity.type
_entity.pdbx_description
1 polymer ?
#
loop_
_entity_poly.entity_id
_entity_poly.type
_entity_poly.pdbx_seq_one_letter_code
_entity_poly.pdbx_strand_id
1 'polypeptide(L)'
;MENKLRFFYLSGYSSIFSVFASLALAYSLNLIYLIGDERQEPFLFLGIIIGALIYSLMGSLKVKNILFISLLISIISYLIALYLIFSNDMVIDNNMLFIASFLITSPIMPSNVFFNSRLSLKYSSRILFSLIISALFILIILIFAIIYTISNQTVLPYGILFFAILSIIISIILFWKSGDVK
;
A
#
# COMPACT_ATOMS: atom_id res chain seq x y z
N MET A 1 -4.59 -27.08 -10.77
CA MET A 1 -4.66 -25.85 -11.58
C MET A 1 -5.37 -24.72 -10.83
N GLU A 2 -6.46 -25.04 -10.13
CA GLU A 2 -7.27 -24.12 -9.31
C GLU A 2 -6.47 -23.29 -8.28
N ASN A 3 -5.50 -23.89 -7.57
CA ASN A 3 -4.65 -23.17 -6.62
C ASN A 3 -3.72 -22.11 -7.26
N LYS A 4 -3.30 -22.29 -8.52
CA LYS A 4 -2.44 -21.31 -9.21
C LYS A 4 -3.25 -20.08 -9.64
N LEU A 5 -4.43 -20.29 -10.23
CA LEU A 5 -5.34 -19.20 -10.58
C LEU A 5 -5.76 -18.39 -9.35
N ARG A 6 -6.13 -19.08 -8.27
CA ARG A 6 -6.48 -18.43 -7.00
C ARG A 6 -5.31 -17.63 -6.41
N PHE A 7 -4.08 -18.13 -6.52
CA PHE A 7 -2.88 -17.42 -6.09
C PHE A 7 -2.72 -16.08 -6.84
N PHE A 8 -2.76 -16.10 -8.18
CA PHE A 8 -2.59 -14.88 -8.98
C PHE A 8 -3.75 -13.89 -8.80
N TYR A 9 -4.97 -14.40 -8.69
CA TYR A 9 -6.14 -13.59 -8.41
C TYR A 9 -5.99 -12.87 -7.07
N LEU A 10 -5.65 -13.59 -5.99
CA LEU A 10 -5.50 -12.96 -4.68
C LEU A 10 -4.30 -12.02 -4.59
N SER A 11 -3.20 -12.30 -5.31
CA SER A 11 -2.08 -11.34 -5.37
C SER A 11 -2.47 -10.04 -6.06
N GLY A 12 -3.24 -10.11 -7.15
CA GLY A 12 -3.75 -8.93 -7.86
C GLY A 12 -4.74 -8.13 -7.01
N TYR A 13 -5.65 -8.80 -6.31
CA TYR A 13 -6.56 -8.11 -5.37
C TYR A 13 -5.81 -7.45 -4.22
N SER A 14 -4.82 -8.15 -3.65
CA SER A 14 -3.99 -7.59 -2.57
C SER A 14 -3.20 -6.36 -3.02
N SER A 15 -2.61 -6.38 -4.22
CA SER A 15 -1.84 -5.23 -4.72
C SER A 15 -2.75 -4.04 -4.98
N ILE A 16 -3.88 -4.23 -5.66
CA ILE A 16 -4.86 -3.16 -5.94
C ILE A 16 -5.37 -2.53 -4.64
N PHE A 17 -5.78 -3.36 -3.67
CA PHE A 17 -6.23 -2.88 -2.38
C PHE A 17 -5.15 -2.06 -1.66
N SER A 18 -3.93 -2.58 -1.63
CA SER A 18 -2.80 -1.91 -0.96
C SER A 18 -2.46 -0.58 -1.61
N VAL A 19 -2.51 -0.49 -2.95
CA VAL A 19 -2.31 0.75 -3.70
C VAL A 19 -3.33 1.80 -3.26
N PHE A 20 -4.62 1.48 -3.31
CA PHE A 20 -5.65 2.46 -2.97
C PHE A 20 -5.61 2.88 -1.51
N ALA A 21 -5.32 1.94 -0.60
CA ALA A 21 -5.10 2.29 0.80
C ALA A 21 -3.91 3.25 0.97
N SER A 22 -2.77 2.96 0.33
CA SER A 22 -1.56 3.80 0.43
C SER A 22 -1.76 5.17 -0.21
N LEU A 23 -2.45 5.26 -1.35
CA LEU A 23 -2.79 6.52 -2.01
C LEU A 23 -3.77 7.35 -1.19
N ALA A 24 -4.73 6.73 -0.51
CA ALA A 24 -5.65 7.43 0.39
C ALA A 24 -4.89 8.07 1.57
N LEU A 25 -3.91 7.36 2.16
CA LEU A 25 -3.04 7.91 3.20
C LEU A 25 -2.11 9.00 2.65
N ALA A 26 -1.55 8.82 1.44
CA ALA A 26 -0.72 9.84 0.81
C ALA A 26 -1.49 11.15 0.59
N TYR A 27 -2.76 11.04 0.21
CA TYR A 27 -3.64 12.19 0.00
C TYR A 27 -3.96 12.92 1.29
N SER A 28 -4.31 12.21 2.37
CA SER A 28 -4.59 12.87 3.67
C SER A 28 -3.39 13.64 4.21
N LEU A 29 -2.19 13.31 3.72
CA LEU A 29 -0.93 13.97 4.04
C LEU A 29 -0.44 14.96 2.96
N ASN A 30 -1.23 15.20 1.90
CA ASN A 30 -0.87 16.01 0.72
C ASN A 30 0.39 15.54 -0.04
N LEU A 31 0.90 14.33 0.22
CA LEU A 31 2.07 13.77 -0.46
C LEU A 31 1.77 13.35 -1.90
N ILE A 32 0.52 12.98 -2.21
CA ILE A 32 0.16 12.48 -3.54
C ILE A 32 0.43 13.51 -4.65
N TYR A 33 0.40 14.80 -4.31
CA TYR A 33 0.65 15.89 -5.23
C TYR A 33 2.11 15.97 -5.67
N LEU A 34 3.02 15.37 -4.89
CA LEU A 34 4.46 15.37 -5.15
C LEU A 34 4.86 14.24 -6.12
N ILE A 35 3.94 13.30 -6.42
CA ILE A 35 4.18 12.19 -7.35
C ILE A 35 4.44 12.68 -8.79
N GLY A 36 3.99 13.88 -9.14
CA GLY A 36 4.21 14.50 -10.46
C GLY A 36 5.30 15.59 -10.49
N ASP A 37 5.99 15.89 -9.39
CA ASP A 37 7.12 16.85 -9.39
C ASP A 37 8.44 16.09 -9.60
N GLU A 38 9.02 16.24 -10.78
CA GLU A 38 10.28 15.58 -11.21
C GLU A 38 11.44 15.79 -10.22
N ARG A 39 11.44 16.88 -9.43
CA ARG A 39 12.51 17.18 -8.46
C ARG A 39 12.43 16.32 -7.21
N GLN A 40 11.22 15.90 -6.85
CA GLN A 40 10.90 15.18 -5.62
C GLN A 40 10.57 13.70 -5.88
N GLU A 41 10.22 13.38 -7.13
CA GLU A 41 9.90 12.06 -7.63
C GLU A 41 10.93 10.98 -7.20
N PRO A 42 12.27 11.18 -7.33
CA PRO A 42 13.23 10.12 -7.02
C PRO A 42 13.19 9.69 -5.55
N PHE A 43 13.03 10.64 -4.63
CA PHE A 43 13.01 10.37 -3.19
C PHE A 43 11.69 9.74 -2.76
N LEU A 44 10.58 10.25 -3.32
CA LEU A 44 9.25 9.71 -3.10
C LEU A 44 9.21 8.24 -3.56
N PHE A 45 9.62 7.95 -4.80
CA PHE A 45 9.60 6.60 -5.35
C PHE A 45 10.55 5.66 -4.63
N LEU A 46 11.74 6.12 -4.22
CA LEU A 46 12.66 5.29 -3.45
C LEU A 46 12.00 4.80 -2.15
N GLY A 47 11.33 5.69 -1.42
CA GLY A 47 10.62 5.30 -0.19
C GLY A 47 9.47 4.34 -0.47
N ILE A 48 8.69 4.57 -1.54
CA ILE A 48 7.62 3.66 -1.96
C ILE A 48 8.16 2.27 -2.32
N ILE A 49 9.26 2.19 -3.07
CA ILE A 49 9.86 0.91 -3.49
C ILE A 49 10.37 0.12 -2.28
N ILE A 50 11.15 0.78 -1.41
CA ILE A 50 11.72 0.15 -0.22
C ILE A 50 10.59 -0.25 0.73
N GLY A 51 9.60 0.61 0.93
CA GLY A 51 8.43 0.34 1.76
C GLY A 51 7.61 -0.84 1.24
N ALA A 52 7.32 -0.87 -0.06
CA ALA A 52 6.61 -1.97 -0.68
C ALA A 52 7.34 -3.31 -0.52
N LEU A 53 8.66 -3.32 -0.67
CA LEU A 53 9.47 -4.51 -0.48
C LEU A 53 9.49 -4.95 0.99
N ILE A 54 9.77 -4.05 1.93
CA ILE A 54 9.88 -4.38 3.36
C ILE A 54 8.52 -4.81 3.93
N TYR A 55 7.46 -4.03 3.72
CA TYR A 55 6.13 -4.34 4.26
C TYR A 55 5.51 -5.59 3.62
N SER A 56 5.76 -5.83 2.33
CA SER A 56 5.35 -7.10 1.71
C SER A 56 6.08 -8.29 2.35
N LEU A 57 7.41 -8.23 2.51
CA LEU A 57 8.18 -9.32 3.13
C LEU A 57 7.77 -9.54 4.59
N MET A 58 7.56 -8.48 5.37
CA MET A 58 7.02 -8.58 6.73
C MET A 58 5.65 -9.27 6.75
N GLY A 59 4.82 -9.04 5.72
CA GLY A 59 3.53 -9.70 5.56
C GLY A 59 3.58 -11.20 5.23
N SER A 60 4.76 -11.75 4.94
CA SER A 60 4.98 -13.19 4.72
C SER A 60 5.19 -13.99 6.03
N LEU A 61 5.51 -13.29 7.13
CA LEU A 61 5.84 -13.88 8.42
C LEU A 61 4.68 -14.70 8.99
N LYS A 62 5.02 -15.77 9.72
CA LYS A 62 4.03 -16.67 10.36
C LYS A 62 4.11 -16.53 11.88
N VAL A 63 3.49 -15.47 12.41
CA VAL A 63 3.40 -15.20 13.85
C VAL A 63 1.94 -15.27 14.29
N LYS A 64 1.67 -15.69 15.53
CA LYS A 64 0.32 -15.64 16.10
C LYS A 64 -0.16 -14.18 16.16
N ASN A 65 -1.42 -13.93 15.82
CA ASN A 65 -2.00 -12.58 15.78
C ASN A 65 -1.30 -11.60 14.82
N ILE A 66 -0.58 -12.10 13.81
CA ILE A 66 0.17 -11.26 12.86
C ILE A 66 -0.69 -10.22 12.14
N LEU A 67 -1.98 -10.50 11.90
CA LEU A 67 -2.91 -9.54 11.30
C LEU A 67 -3.16 -8.32 12.21
N PHE A 68 -3.29 -8.55 13.52
CA PHE A 68 -3.46 -7.45 14.48
C PHE A 68 -2.17 -6.64 14.61
N ILE A 69 -1.02 -7.32 14.65
CA ILE A 69 0.31 -6.67 14.69
C ILE A 69 0.53 -5.83 13.43
N SER A 70 0.18 -6.33 12.24
CA SER A 70 0.36 -5.59 10.99
C SER A 70 -0.55 -4.37 10.89
N LEU A 71 -1.78 -4.44 11.40
CA LEU A 71 -2.67 -3.28 11.52
C LEU A 71 -2.11 -2.24 12.48
N LEU A 72 -1.62 -2.66 13.65
CA LEU A 72 -0.96 -1.76 14.61
C LEU A 72 0.26 -1.07 13.99
N ILE A 73 1.13 -1.82 13.31
CA ILE A 73 2.28 -1.26 12.60
C ILE A 73 1.81 -0.23 11.57
N SER A 74 0.77 -0.53 10.79
CA SER A 74 0.27 0.42 9.79
C SER A 74 -0.31 1.70 10.41
N ILE A 75 -0.99 1.60 11.55
CA ILE A 75 -1.50 2.77 12.29
C ILE A 75 -0.33 3.61 12.81
N ILE A 76 0.66 2.97 13.44
CA ILE A 76 1.85 3.64 13.98
C ILE A 76 2.62 4.32 12.85
N SER A 77 2.87 3.63 11.73
CA SER A 77 3.53 4.20 10.55
C SER A 77 2.82 5.44 10.04
N TYR A 78 1.49 5.39 9.92
CA TYR A 78 0.70 6.55 9.50
C TYR A 78 0.79 7.70 10.50
N LEU A 79 0.70 7.43 11.80
CA LEU A 79 0.84 8.47 12.84
C LEU A 79 2.23 9.11 12.84
N ILE A 80 3.29 8.34 12.60
CA ILE A 80 4.65 8.87 12.45
C ILE A 80 4.75 9.74 11.19
N ALA A 81 4.22 9.28 10.06
CA ALA A 81 4.22 10.07 8.82
C ALA A 81 3.45 11.39 9.00
N LEU A 82 2.30 11.35 9.66
CA LEU A 82 1.51 12.52 10.02
C LEU A 82 2.33 13.47 10.91
N TYR A 83 2.93 12.95 11.99
CA TYR A 83 3.76 13.76 12.86
C TYR A 83 4.93 14.42 12.11
N LEU A 84 5.65 13.68 11.26
CA LEU A 84 6.78 14.22 10.49
C LEU A 84 6.36 15.38 9.59
N ILE A 85 5.21 15.27 8.93
CA ILE A 85 4.74 16.28 7.98
C ILE A 85 4.23 17.53 8.70
N PHE A 86 3.39 17.34 9.73
CA PHE A 86 2.76 18.45 10.42
C PHE A 86 3.68 19.15 11.44
N SER A 87 4.70 18.47 11.97
CA SER A 87 5.71 19.11 12.84
C SER A 87 6.70 20.01 12.09
N ASN A 88 6.76 19.89 10.76
CA ASN A 88 7.64 20.70 9.89
C ASN A 88 6.84 21.69 9.04
N ASP A 89 5.66 22.13 9.49
CA ASP A 89 4.81 23.11 8.79
C ASP A 89 4.53 22.75 7.31
N MET A 90 4.42 21.46 6.99
CA MET A 90 4.26 20.94 5.63
C MET A 90 5.46 21.23 4.70
N VAL A 91 6.59 21.71 5.23
CA VAL A 91 7.85 21.84 4.50
C VAL A 91 8.59 20.52 4.60
N ILE A 92 8.55 19.74 3.52
CA ILE A 92 9.08 18.38 3.48
C ILE A 92 10.39 18.39 2.68
N ASP A 93 11.50 18.14 3.36
CA ASP A 93 12.77 17.89 2.68
C ASP A 93 12.80 16.49 2.04
N ASN A 94 13.81 16.23 1.21
CA ASN A 94 13.91 14.96 0.48
C ASN A 94 13.99 13.73 1.40
N ASN A 95 14.57 13.86 2.59
CA ASN A 95 14.72 12.76 3.54
C ASN A 95 13.39 12.46 4.24
N MET A 96 12.68 13.50 4.67
CA MET A 96 11.34 13.39 5.24
C MET A 96 10.35 12.86 4.21
N LEU A 97 10.48 13.28 2.95
CA LEU A 97 9.65 12.77 1.85
C LEU A 97 9.87 11.27 1.66
N PHE A 98 11.14 10.84 1.63
CA PHE A 98 11.50 9.43 1.56
C PHE A 98 10.93 8.62 2.73
N ILE A 99 11.07 9.12 3.97
CA ILE A 99 10.58 8.42 5.17
C ILE A 99 9.06 8.38 5.17
N ALA A 100 8.39 9.49 4.86
CA ALA A 100 6.95 9.56 4.85
C ALA A 100 6.37 8.67 3.72
N SER A 101 6.98 8.70 2.52
CA SER A 101 6.57 7.83 1.41
C SER A 101 6.82 6.35 1.70
N PHE A 102 7.87 6.02 2.44
CA PHE A 102 8.08 4.67 2.98
C PHE A 102 6.94 4.27 3.93
N LEU A 103 6.64 5.10 4.93
CA LEU A 103 5.66 4.79 5.97
C LEU A 103 4.23 4.64 5.43
N ILE A 104 3.80 5.45 4.46
CA ILE A 104 2.45 5.36 3.88
C ILE A 104 2.19 4.06 3.11
N THR A 105 3.23 3.30 2.75
CA THR A 105 3.07 1.97 2.11
C THR A 105 2.79 0.84 3.11
N SER A 106 2.74 1.14 4.41
CA SER A 106 2.46 0.16 5.46
C SER A 106 1.17 -0.67 5.29
N PRO A 107 0.08 -0.21 4.62
CA PRO A 107 -1.11 -1.03 4.37
C PRO A 107 -0.84 -2.31 3.56
N ILE A 108 0.29 -2.39 2.85
CA ILE A 108 0.72 -3.62 2.14
C ILE A 108 0.86 -4.78 3.13
N MET A 109 1.38 -4.55 4.32
CA MET A 109 1.61 -5.60 5.32
C MET A 109 0.31 -6.28 5.76
N PRO A 110 -0.71 -5.59 6.31
CA PRO A 110 -1.97 -6.23 6.70
C PRO A 110 -2.72 -6.84 5.53
N SER A 111 -2.69 -6.23 4.34
CA SER A 111 -3.28 -6.82 3.13
C SER A 111 -2.62 -8.17 2.81
N ASN A 112 -1.30 -8.19 2.72
CA ASN A 112 -0.56 -9.40 2.37
C ASN A 112 -0.76 -10.51 3.42
N VAL A 113 -0.75 -10.18 4.71
CA VAL A 113 -1.05 -11.12 5.80
C VAL A 113 -2.44 -11.75 5.65
N PHE A 114 -3.45 -10.93 5.35
CA PHE A 114 -4.83 -11.38 5.20
C PHE A 114 -5.02 -12.32 4.01
N PHE A 115 -4.37 -12.08 2.88
CA PHE A 115 -4.48 -12.95 1.71
C PHE A 115 -3.61 -14.21 1.83
N ASN A 116 -2.42 -14.10 2.42
CA ASN A 116 -1.54 -15.26 2.70
C ASN A 116 -2.18 -16.28 3.65
N SER A 117 -2.98 -15.83 4.62
CA SER A 117 -3.68 -16.74 5.55
C SER A 117 -4.72 -17.61 4.85
N ARG A 118 -5.33 -17.12 3.77
CA ARG A 118 -6.38 -17.82 2.99
C ARG A 118 -5.85 -18.87 2.01
N LEU A 119 -4.56 -18.84 1.67
CA LEU A 119 -3.96 -19.73 0.66
C LEU A 119 -3.19 -20.92 1.24
N SER A 120 -3.05 -21.04 2.57
CA SER A 120 -2.31 -22.14 3.24
C SER A 120 -0.91 -22.42 2.64
N LEU A 121 -0.22 -21.36 2.19
CA LEU A 121 1.04 -21.46 1.43
C LEU A 121 2.23 -21.87 2.31
N LYS A 122 3.16 -22.63 1.70
CA LYS A 122 4.52 -22.83 2.23
C LYS A 122 5.29 -21.50 2.29
N TYR A 123 6.31 -21.42 3.14
CA TYR A 123 7.09 -20.19 3.34
C TYR A 123 7.69 -19.62 2.04
N SER A 124 8.29 -20.47 1.19
CA SER A 124 8.84 -20.04 -0.10
C SER A 124 7.78 -19.45 -1.03
N SER A 125 6.58 -20.05 -1.09
CA SER A 125 5.47 -19.54 -1.87
C SER A 125 4.89 -18.24 -1.32
N ARG A 126 4.96 -18.01 0.00
CA ARG A 126 4.57 -16.74 0.63
C ARG A 126 5.53 -15.61 0.29
N ILE A 127 6.84 -15.88 0.28
CA ILE A 127 7.84 -14.91 -0.17
C ILE A 127 7.56 -14.54 -1.62
N LEU A 128 7.36 -15.54 -2.50
CA LEU A 128 7.02 -15.29 -3.90
C LEU A 128 5.73 -14.46 -4.05
N PHE A 129 4.69 -14.78 -3.27
CA PHE A 129 3.43 -14.02 -3.25
C PHE A 129 3.67 -12.55 -2.86
N SER A 130 4.50 -12.33 -1.85
CA SER A 130 4.85 -11.00 -1.35
C SER A 130 5.65 -10.20 -2.38
N LEU A 131 6.61 -10.84 -3.06
CA LEU A 131 7.38 -10.22 -4.14
C LEU A 131 6.49 -9.83 -5.33
N ILE A 132 5.53 -10.69 -5.70
CA ILE A 132 4.55 -10.39 -6.76
C ILE A 132 3.67 -9.21 -6.35
N ILE A 133 3.18 -9.16 -5.10
CA ILE A 133 2.42 -8.01 -4.60
C ILE A 133 3.26 -6.73 -4.65
N SER A 134 4.51 -6.78 -4.20
CA SER A 134 5.42 -5.63 -4.23
C SER A 134 5.62 -5.12 -5.66
N ALA A 135 5.91 -6.02 -6.60
CA ALA A 135 6.12 -5.66 -8.00
C ALA A 135 4.85 -5.07 -8.64
N LEU A 136 3.69 -5.69 -8.42
CA LEU A 136 2.41 -5.18 -8.93
C LEU A 136 2.04 -3.84 -8.29
N PHE A 137 2.27 -3.68 -6.99
CA PHE A 137 2.03 -2.43 -6.29
C PHE A 137 2.87 -1.29 -6.89
N ILE A 138 4.19 -1.51 -7.05
CA ILE A 138 5.10 -0.52 -7.65
C ILE A 138 4.68 -0.20 -9.09
N LEU A 139 4.35 -1.23 -9.89
CA LEU A 139 3.90 -1.05 -11.26
C LEU A 139 2.64 -0.18 -11.35
N ILE A 140 1.65 -0.44 -10.49
CA ILE A 140 0.40 0.33 -10.49
C ILE A 140 0.69 1.79 -10.07
N ILE A 141 1.49 2.02 -9.01
CA ILE A 141 1.87 3.38 -8.60
C ILE A 141 2.61 4.11 -9.73
N LEU A 142 3.52 3.43 -10.44
CA LEU A 142 4.24 4.00 -11.58
C LEU A 142 3.28 4.40 -12.70
N ILE A 143 2.29 3.56 -13.03
CA ILE A 143 1.26 3.90 -14.02
C ILE A 143 0.49 5.15 -13.58
N PHE A 144 0.12 5.26 -12.30
CA PHE A 144 -0.53 6.46 -11.77
C PHE A 144 0.37 7.69 -11.90
N ALA A 145 1.65 7.59 -11.53
CA ALA A 145 2.58 8.70 -11.66
C ALA A 145 2.73 9.18 -13.10
N ILE A 146 2.90 8.28 -14.06
CA ILE A 146 2.98 8.61 -15.49
C ILE A 146 1.71 9.34 -15.95
N ILE A 147 0.53 8.84 -15.57
CA ILE A 147 -0.75 9.48 -15.91
C ILE A 147 -0.85 10.87 -15.28
N TYR A 148 -0.42 11.03 -14.03
CA TYR A 148 -0.41 12.32 -13.33
C TYR A 148 0.49 13.34 -14.03
N THR A 149 1.72 12.95 -14.36
CA THR A 149 2.68 13.81 -15.06
C THR A 149 2.16 14.22 -16.43
N ILE A 150 1.63 13.28 -17.22
CA ILE A 150 1.07 13.58 -18.55
C ILE A 150 -0.14 14.51 -18.47
N SER A 151 -0.98 14.33 -17.45
CA SER A 151 -2.23 15.09 -17.32
C SER A 151 -2.04 16.50 -16.75
N ASN A 152 -0.83 16.87 -16.31
CA ASN A 152 -0.55 18.12 -15.58
C ASN A 152 -1.55 18.38 -14.42
N GLN A 153 -2.18 17.32 -13.90
CA GLN A 153 -3.22 17.46 -12.88
C GLN A 153 -2.58 17.64 -11.52
N THR A 154 -2.64 18.86 -11.01
CA THR A 154 -2.28 19.21 -9.64
C THR A 154 -3.46 19.08 -8.66
N VAL A 155 -4.67 18.75 -9.14
CA VAL A 155 -5.91 18.80 -8.32
C VAL A 155 -6.78 17.56 -8.59
N LEU A 156 -6.78 16.60 -7.66
CA LEU A 156 -7.48 15.30 -7.78
C LEU A 156 -8.62 15.02 -6.77
N PRO A 157 -9.36 16.02 -6.25
CA PRO A 157 -10.33 15.79 -5.18
C PRO A 157 -11.44 14.79 -5.56
N TYR A 158 -11.86 14.74 -6.83
CA TYR A 158 -12.95 13.86 -7.28
C TYR A 158 -12.53 12.40 -7.53
N GLY A 159 -11.32 12.16 -8.05
CA GLY A 159 -10.83 10.79 -8.30
C GLY A 159 -10.57 10.02 -7.00
N ILE A 160 -10.16 10.72 -5.94
CA ILE A 160 -9.73 10.10 -4.69
C ILE A 160 -10.90 9.78 -3.76
N LEU A 161 -11.97 10.60 -3.73
CA LEU A 161 -13.21 10.20 -3.05
C LEU A 161 -13.73 8.88 -3.63
N PHE A 162 -13.69 8.73 -4.95
CA PHE A 162 -14.03 7.48 -5.62
C PHE A 162 -13.13 6.32 -5.16
N PHE A 163 -11.81 6.50 -5.10
CA PHE A 163 -10.88 5.46 -4.66
C PHE A 163 -10.98 5.12 -3.17
N ALA A 164 -11.21 6.11 -2.30
CA ALA A 164 -11.44 5.91 -0.87
C ALA A 164 -12.75 5.13 -0.65
N ILE A 165 -13.85 5.54 -1.30
CA ILE A 165 -15.12 4.81 -1.29
C ILE A 165 -14.93 3.39 -1.81
N LEU A 166 -14.23 3.21 -2.93
CA LEU A 166 -13.93 1.90 -3.51
C LEU A 166 -13.13 1.03 -2.54
N SER A 167 -12.11 1.58 -1.87
CA SER A 167 -11.30 0.85 -0.88
C SER A 167 -12.12 0.45 0.35
N ILE A 168 -13.03 1.30 0.81
CA ILE A 168 -13.96 1.00 1.90
C ILE A 168 -14.95 -0.09 1.47
N ILE A 169 -15.54 0.02 0.28
CA ILE A 169 -16.45 -1.00 -0.28
C ILE A 169 -15.73 -2.35 -0.39
N ILE A 170 -14.50 -2.37 -0.93
CA ILE A 170 -13.69 -3.58 -1.02
C ILE A 170 -13.42 -4.13 0.38
N SER A 171 -13.08 -3.29 1.35
CA SER A 171 -12.84 -3.71 2.74
C SER A 171 -14.08 -4.33 3.39
N ILE A 172 -15.26 -3.72 3.19
CA ILE A 172 -16.55 -4.23 3.69
C ILE A 172 -16.87 -5.57 3.06
N ILE A 173 -16.72 -5.70 1.73
CA ILE A 173 -16.94 -6.97 1.01
C ILE A 173 -15.99 -8.06 1.52
N LEU A 174 -14.71 -7.72 1.74
CA LEU A 174 -13.70 -8.65 2.25
C LEU A 174 -14.01 -9.08 3.69
N PHE A 175 -14.50 -8.17 4.53
CA PHE A 175 -14.93 -8.46 5.90
C PHE A 175 -16.13 -9.41 5.90
N TRP A 176 -17.17 -9.12 5.11
CA TRP A 176 -18.36 -9.98 4.99
C TRP A 176 -18.01 -11.39 4.50
N LYS A 177 -17.26 -11.50 3.40
CA LYS A 177 -16.79 -12.82 2.89
C LYS A 177 -15.80 -13.53 3.81
N SER A 178 -15.25 -12.87 4.82
CA SER A 178 -14.38 -13.52 5.82
C SER A 178 -15.18 -14.22 6.93
N GLY A 179 -16.39 -13.75 7.22
CA GLY A 179 -17.29 -14.36 8.20
C GLY A 179 -17.90 -15.69 7.77
N ASP A 180 -17.91 -15.96 6.46
CA ASP A 180 -18.50 -17.18 5.87
C ASP A 180 -17.54 -18.37 5.81
N VAL A 181 -16.27 -18.21 6.20
CA VAL A 181 -15.29 -19.30 6.24
C VAL A 181 -15.28 -19.89 7.65
N LYS A 182 -16.20 -20.83 7.90
CA LYS A 182 -16.07 -21.83 8.98
C LYS A 182 -15.32 -23.05 8.46
#